data_AF-A0A0B1SMI5-F1
#
_entry.id   AF-A0A0B1SMI5-F1
#
_cell.length_a   1.000
_cell.length_b   1.000
_cell.length_c   1.000
_cell.angle_alpha   90.00
_cell.angle_beta   90.00
_cell.angle_gamma   90.00
#
_symmetry.space_group_name_H-M   'P 1'
#
loop_
_entity.id
_entity.type
_entity.pdbx_description
1 polymer ?
#
loop_
_entity_poly.entity_id
_entity_poly.type
_entity_poly.pdbx_seq_one_letter_code
_entity_poly.pdbx_strand_id
1 'polypeptide(L)'
;MHVSEEQKAELLAKLDEFFARTDQVTPAEANVFRQLYRQFLEETHYIDWNSWKFISENVQRNHSDLAEFDSNRKDVLDRLVVIKLNGGLGTTMGCDGPKSFIKVKEDLSFLDIARQQHEVFNKTHKCNVPLYLMNSFYTEEQTRKKLGSSSDVRTFCQSRCPRIWADSLLPVEGTGTNQE
;
A
#
# COMPACT_ATOMS: atom_id res chain seq x y z
N MET A 1 21.93 7.93 -11.82
CA MET A 1 21.69 8.59 -13.13
C MET A 1 22.07 10.05 -12.98
N HIS A 2 23.04 10.56 -13.74
CA HIS A 2 23.38 11.99 -13.68
C HIS A 2 22.53 12.74 -14.71
N VAL A 3 21.37 13.22 -14.27
CA VAL A 3 20.52 14.14 -15.03
C VAL A 3 21.00 15.56 -14.73
N SER A 4 21.23 16.40 -15.75
CA SER A 4 21.65 17.79 -15.52
C SER A 4 20.49 18.60 -14.91
N GLU A 5 20.79 19.71 -14.23
CA GLU A 5 19.75 20.57 -13.65
C GLU A 5 18.78 21.11 -14.71
N GLU A 6 19.27 21.40 -15.92
CA GLU A 6 18.44 21.81 -17.06
C GLU A 6 17.48 20.69 -17.49
N GLN A 7 17.97 19.46 -17.60
CA GLN A 7 17.14 18.30 -17.93
C GLN A 7 16.10 18.01 -16.84
N LYS A 8 16.44 18.17 -15.55
CA LYS A 8 15.48 18.02 -14.45
C LYS A 8 14.35 19.04 -14.56
N ALA A 9 14.69 20.30 -14.82
CA ALA A 9 13.69 21.36 -15.00
C ALA A 9 12.77 21.06 -16.19
N GLU A 10 13.32 20.57 -17.30
CA GLU A 10 12.54 20.16 -18.48
C GLU A 10 11.59 18.99 -18.15
N LEU A 11 12.07 17.96 -17.44
CA LEU A 11 11.26 16.82 -17.04
C LEU A 11 10.11 17.21 -16.09
N LEU A 12 10.37 18.13 -15.15
CA LEU A 12 9.34 18.64 -14.25
C LEU A 12 8.28 19.47 -15.00
N ALA A 13 8.69 20.30 -15.96
CA ALA A 13 7.75 21.04 -16.80
C ALA A 13 6.85 20.11 -17.61
N LYS A 14 7.43 19.08 -18.25
CA LYS A 14 6.67 18.06 -19.00
C LYS A 14 5.74 17.24 -18.10
N LEU A 15 6.13 16.99 -16.85
CA LEU A 15 5.26 16.33 -15.88
C LEU A 15 4.04 17.19 -15.53
N ASP A 16 4.23 18.50 -15.38
CA ASP A 16 3.13 19.42 -15.12
C ASP A 16 2.18 19.53 -16.32
N GLU A 17 2.71 19.57 -17.54
CA GLU A 17 1.91 19.47 -18.76
C GLU A 17 1.12 18.16 -18.83
N PHE A 18 1.73 17.03 -18.45
CA PHE A 18 1.04 15.73 -18.39
C PHE A 18 -0.13 15.73 -17.42
N PHE A 19 0.03 16.31 -16.24
CA PHE A 19 -1.08 16.37 -15.27
C PHE A 19 -2.13 17.42 -15.61
N ALA A 20 -1.77 18.48 -16.35
CA ALA A 20 -2.72 19.49 -16.82
C ALA A 20 -3.70 18.94 -17.88
N ARG A 21 -3.30 17.91 -18.64
CA ARG A 21 -4.09 17.31 -19.72
C ARG A 21 -4.83 16.02 -19.34
N THR A 22 -4.55 15.42 -18.17
CA THR A 22 -5.13 14.12 -17.78
C THR A 22 -6.18 14.28 -16.67
N ASP A 23 -7.39 13.81 -16.95
CA ASP A 23 -8.48 13.77 -15.95
C ASP A 23 -8.50 12.45 -15.15
N GLN A 24 -7.56 11.54 -15.43
CA GLN A 24 -7.55 10.20 -14.84
C GLN A 24 -6.88 10.14 -13.45
N VAL A 25 -6.22 11.21 -13.01
CA VAL A 25 -5.48 11.24 -11.75
C VAL A 25 -6.03 12.38 -10.91
N THR A 26 -6.38 12.10 -9.66
CA THR A 26 -6.88 13.15 -8.77
C THR A 26 -5.77 14.15 -8.44
N PRO A 27 -6.09 15.41 -8.10
CA PRO A 27 -5.08 16.39 -7.72
C PRO A 27 -4.19 15.93 -6.56
N ALA A 28 -4.75 15.16 -5.61
CA ALA A 28 -4.00 14.58 -4.50
C ALA A 28 -2.98 13.53 -4.97
N GLU A 29 -3.38 12.61 -5.85
CA GLU A 29 -2.48 11.60 -6.41
C GLU A 29 -1.41 12.23 -7.30
N ALA A 30 -1.77 13.24 -8.09
CA ALA A 30 -0.81 14.00 -8.90
C ALA A 30 0.23 14.70 -8.02
N ASN A 31 -0.19 15.27 -6.88
CA ASN A 31 0.73 15.89 -5.92
C ASN A 31 1.67 14.87 -5.27
N VAL A 32 1.17 13.70 -4.86
CA VAL A 32 2.01 12.60 -4.34
C VAL A 32 3.03 12.17 -5.39
N PHE A 33 2.60 11.98 -6.65
CA PHE A 33 3.50 11.59 -7.73
C PHE A 33 4.57 12.65 -7.98
N ARG A 34 4.21 13.94 -8.04
CA ARG A 34 5.17 15.04 -8.21
C ARG A 34 6.24 15.05 -7.13
N GLN A 35 5.87 14.81 -5.88
CA GLN A 35 6.83 14.73 -4.78
C GLN A 35 7.80 13.56 -4.98
N LEU A 36 7.28 12.36 -5.23
CA LEU A 36 8.11 11.18 -5.49
C LEU A 36 9.00 11.33 -6.72
N TYR A 37 8.49 11.97 -7.78
CA TYR A 37 9.23 12.21 -9.02
C TYR A 37 10.37 13.21 -8.80
N ARG A 38 10.15 14.28 -8.03
CA ARG A 38 11.24 15.18 -7.62
C ARG A 38 12.30 14.46 -6.80
N GLN A 39 11.90 13.67 -5.81
CA GLN A 39 12.84 12.87 -5.02
C GLN A 39 13.66 11.93 -5.90
N PHE A 40 13.01 11.27 -6.87
CA PHE A 40 13.68 10.40 -7.83
C PHE A 40 14.74 11.14 -8.68
N LEU A 41 14.50 12.39 -9.06
CA LEU A 41 15.43 13.20 -9.86
C LEU A 41 16.55 13.86 -9.03
N GLU A 42 16.25 14.25 -7.79
CA GLU A 42 17.11 15.09 -6.96
C GLU A 42 17.91 14.30 -5.92
N GLU A 43 17.35 13.24 -5.34
CA GLU A 43 17.98 12.52 -4.24
C GLU A 43 19.01 11.49 -4.71
N THR A 44 19.99 11.23 -3.85
CA THR A 44 20.99 10.19 -4.09
C THR A 44 20.36 8.80 -3.99
N HIS A 45 20.42 8.05 -5.08
CA HIS A 45 19.92 6.67 -5.18
C HIS A 45 20.81 5.61 -4.49
N TYR A 46 21.91 6.02 -3.86
CA TYR A 46 22.84 5.11 -3.19
C TYR A 46 23.01 5.49 -1.72
N ILE A 47 23.31 4.48 -0.92
CA ILE A 47 23.66 4.64 0.49
C ILE A 47 25.19 4.66 0.55
N ASP A 48 25.77 5.67 1.21
CA ASP A 48 27.20 5.61 1.56
C ASP A 48 27.39 4.56 2.64
N TRP A 49 28.02 3.43 2.28
CA TRP A 49 28.24 2.32 3.19
C TRP A 49 29.09 2.71 4.39
N ASN A 50 29.96 3.72 4.27
CA ASN A 50 30.78 4.21 5.38
C ASN A 50 29.97 5.05 6.38
N SER A 51 28.82 5.58 5.97
CA SER A 51 27.91 6.34 6.84
C SER A 51 26.97 5.43 7.66
N TRP A 52 26.93 4.14 7.34
CA TRP A 52 26.07 3.18 8.00
C TRP A 52 26.49 2.97 9.46
N LYS A 53 25.50 2.92 10.35
CA LYS A 53 25.70 2.70 11.79
C LYS A 53 24.74 1.63 12.25
N PHE A 54 25.21 0.79 13.17
CA PHE A 54 24.32 -0.11 13.89
C PHE A 54 23.29 0.71 14.66
N ILE A 55 22.06 0.19 14.70
CA ILE A 55 21.01 0.73 15.55
C ILE A 55 21.51 0.64 16.99
N SER A 56 21.37 1.70 17.78
CA SER A 56 21.86 1.71 19.16
C SER A 56 21.08 0.72 20.03
N GLU A 57 21.76 0.03 20.95
CA GLU A 57 21.14 -1.01 21.79
C GLU A 57 19.96 -0.50 22.61
N ASN A 58 19.97 0.78 23.00
CA ASN A 58 18.90 1.39 23.78
C ASN A 58 17.54 1.48 23.05
N VAL A 59 17.51 1.44 21.72
CA VAL A 59 16.27 1.42 20.92
C VAL A 59 15.94 0.04 20.37
N GLN A 60 16.89 -0.90 20.45
CA GLN A 60 16.63 -2.30 20.14
C GLN A 60 15.87 -2.94 21.30
N ARG A 61 14.72 -3.55 21.02
CA ARG A 61 13.94 -4.28 22.01
C ARG A 61 13.62 -5.65 21.44
N ASN A 62 13.97 -6.70 22.16
CA ASN A 62 13.53 -8.03 21.80
C ASN A 62 12.07 -8.21 22.23
N HIS A 63 11.36 -9.11 21.56
CA HIS A 63 10.00 -9.47 21.97
C HIS A 63 9.95 -9.97 23.42
N SER A 64 10.99 -10.68 23.88
CA SER A 64 11.13 -11.14 25.27
C SER A 64 11.25 -10.02 26.30
N ASP A 65 11.66 -8.83 25.87
CA ASP A 65 11.88 -7.68 26.77
C ASP A 65 10.59 -6.87 26.97
N LEU A 66 9.51 -7.21 26.25
CA LEU A 66 8.21 -6.59 26.41
C LEU A 66 7.59 -7.01 27.74
N ALA A 67 7.03 -6.04 28.46
CA ALA A 67 6.29 -6.32 29.68
C ALA A 67 5.10 -7.26 29.39
N GLU A 68 4.79 -8.15 30.33
CA GLU A 68 3.59 -8.96 30.27
C GLU A 68 2.35 -8.07 30.14
N PHE A 69 1.40 -8.51 29.32
CA PHE A 69 0.18 -7.75 29.09
C PHE A 69 -0.70 -7.78 30.35
N ASP A 70 -0.98 -6.60 30.91
CA ASP A 70 -1.98 -6.46 31.97
C ASP A 70 -3.39 -6.71 31.39
N SER A 71 -3.99 -7.83 31.78
CA SER A 71 -5.30 -8.26 31.30
C SER A 71 -6.45 -7.30 31.65
N ASN A 72 -6.22 -6.33 32.54
CA ASN A 72 -7.19 -5.27 32.85
C ASN A 72 -7.16 -4.10 31.85
N ARG A 73 -6.14 -4.00 30.99
CA ARG A 73 -5.96 -2.93 30.00
C ARG A 73 -6.83 -3.14 28.76
N LYS A 74 -8.10 -2.75 28.85
CA LYS A 74 -9.05 -2.81 27.72
C LYS A 74 -8.97 -1.59 26.79
N ASP A 75 -8.45 -0.47 27.29
CA ASP A 75 -8.31 0.81 26.58
C ASP A 75 -7.41 0.75 25.34
N VAL A 76 -6.47 -0.20 25.31
CA VAL A 76 -5.54 -0.36 24.19
C VAL A 76 -6.28 -0.79 22.92
N LEU A 77 -7.28 -1.67 23.07
CA LEU A 77 -8.04 -2.19 21.94
C LEU A 77 -8.96 -1.12 21.34
N ASP A 78 -9.48 -0.20 22.14
CA ASP A 78 -10.28 0.92 21.65
C ASP A 78 -9.49 1.91 20.79
N ARG A 79 -8.15 1.83 20.82
CA ARG A 79 -7.22 2.65 20.03
C ARG A 79 -6.54 1.88 18.91
N LEU A 80 -6.89 0.61 18.72
CA LEU A 80 -6.28 -0.26 17.71
C LEU A 80 -7.11 -0.25 16.42
N VAL A 81 -6.42 -0.27 15.28
CA VAL A 81 -6.99 -0.56 13.96
C VAL A 81 -6.14 -1.62 13.30
N VAL A 82 -6.76 -2.62 12.67
CA VAL A 82 -6.05 -3.64 11.90
C VAL A 82 -6.17 -3.32 10.42
N ILE A 83 -5.04 -3.16 9.74
CA ILE A 83 -4.99 -2.94 8.29
C ILE A 83 -4.31 -4.14 7.63
N LYS A 84 -4.90 -4.67 6.56
CA LYS A 84 -4.29 -5.69 5.70
C LYS A 84 -4.05 -5.10 4.31
N LEU A 85 -2.84 -5.26 3.80
CA LEU A 85 -2.47 -4.83 2.45
C LEU A 85 -3.00 -5.86 1.45
N ASN A 86 -3.95 -5.44 0.61
CA ASN A 86 -4.71 -6.29 -0.31
C ASN A 86 -4.64 -5.78 -1.77
N GLY A 87 -3.60 -5.00 -2.10
CA GLY A 87 -3.41 -4.46 -3.45
C GLY A 87 -2.79 -5.43 -4.46
N GLY A 88 -2.25 -6.56 -3.98
CA GLY A 88 -1.50 -7.52 -4.80
C GLY A 88 -2.40 -8.51 -5.55
N LEU A 89 -2.02 -8.80 -6.79
CA LEU A 89 -2.66 -9.82 -7.63
C LEU A 89 -1.99 -11.19 -7.45
N GLY A 90 -2.74 -12.24 -7.74
CA GLY A 90 -2.29 -13.64 -7.76
C GLY A 90 -1.62 -14.08 -9.06
N THR A 91 -1.26 -13.15 -9.96
CA THR A 91 -0.77 -13.44 -11.32
C THR A 91 0.47 -14.32 -11.32
N THR A 92 1.41 -14.11 -10.40
CA THR A 92 2.61 -14.95 -10.25
C THR A 92 2.30 -16.40 -9.86
N MET A 93 1.07 -16.68 -9.42
CA MET A 93 0.57 -18.01 -9.07
C MET A 93 -0.50 -18.50 -10.07
N GLY A 94 -0.64 -17.84 -11.23
CA GLY A 94 -1.58 -18.22 -12.28
C GLY A 94 -3.05 -17.96 -11.94
N CYS A 95 -3.33 -17.04 -11.02
CA CYS A 95 -4.69 -16.67 -10.64
C CYS A 95 -5.04 -15.25 -11.11
N ASP A 96 -6.17 -15.13 -11.80
CA ASP A 96 -6.74 -13.87 -12.24
C ASP A 96 -7.56 -13.25 -11.09
N GLY A 97 -6.91 -12.44 -10.25
CA GLY A 97 -7.59 -11.70 -9.18
C GLY A 97 -6.72 -11.39 -7.97
N PRO A 98 -7.31 -10.82 -6.90
CA PRO A 98 -6.62 -10.52 -5.66
C PRO A 98 -5.97 -11.77 -5.08
N LYS A 99 -4.71 -11.65 -4.66
CA LYS A 99 -3.98 -12.76 -4.01
C LYS A 99 -4.70 -13.27 -2.76
N SER A 100 -5.46 -12.41 -2.09
CA SER A 100 -6.20 -12.78 -0.88
C SER A 100 -7.37 -13.75 -1.13
N PHE A 101 -7.79 -13.96 -2.38
CA PHE A 101 -8.90 -14.85 -2.74
C PHE A 101 -8.47 -16.30 -2.97
N ILE A 102 -7.16 -16.54 -3.05
CA ILE A 102 -6.59 -17.87 -3.26
C ILE A 102 -6.93 -18.76 -2.07
N LYS A 103 -7.46 -19.96 -2.36
CA LYS A 103 -7.80 -20.97 -1.36
C LYS A 103 -6.53 -21.63 -0.84
N VAL A 104 -6.37 -21.65 0.48
CA VAL A 104 -5.13 -22.08 1.12
C VAL A 104 -5.30 -23.20 2.14
N LYS A 105 -6.48 -23.31 2.76
CA LYS A 105 -6.77 -24.39 3.70
C LYS A 105 -8.27 -24.64 3.76
N GLU A 106 -8.70 -25.90 3.59
CA GLU A 106 -10.11 -26.29 3.78
C GLU A 106 -11.09 -25.37 3.02
N ASP A 107 -10.76 -25.03 1.77
CA ASP A 107 -11.52 -24.09 0.93
C ASP A 107 -11.67 -22.67 1.49
N LEU A 108 -10.91 -22.29 2.51
CA LEU A 108 -10.77 -20.93 3.00
C LEU A 108 -9.68 -20.18 2.25
N SER A 109 -10.00 -18.95 1.82
CA SER A 109 -9.01 -18.03 1.27
C SER A 109 -8.25 -17.29 2.38
N PHE A 110 -7.15 -16.61 2.03
CA PHE A 110 -6.47 -15.73 2.99
C PHE A 110 -7.42 -14.67 3.57
N LEU A 111 -8.32 -14.11 2.76
CA LEU A 111 -9.32 -13.15 3.22
C LEU A 111 -10.31 -13.81 4.20
N ASP A 112 -10.77 -15.02 3.90
CA ASP A 112 -11.71 -15.75 4.76
C ASP A 112 -11.06 -16.02 6.14
N ILE A 113 -9.81 -16.48 6.14
CA ILE A 113 -9.04 -16.73 7.37
C ILE A 113 -8.83 -15.43 8.16
N ALA A 114 -8.44 -14.33 7.50
CA ALA A 114 -8.22 -13.06 8.18
C ALA A 114 -9.51 -12.51 8.81
N ARG A 115 -10.66 -12.65 8.12
CA ARG A 115 -11.97 -12.27 8.66
C ARG A 115 -12.35 -13.10 9.87
N GLN A 116 -12.21 -14.43 9.79
CA GLN A 116 -12.52 -15.33 10.90
C GLN A 116 -11.63 -15.07 12.12
N GLN A 117 -10.32 -14.91 11.92
CA GLN A 117 -9.39 -14.58 13.00
C GLN A 117 -9.76 -13.26 13.68
N HIS A 118 -10.14 -12.25 12.89
CA HIS A 118 -10.55 -10.96 13.41
C HIS A 118 -11.89 -11.01 14.17
N GLU A 119 -12.86 -11.79 13.68
CA GLU A 119 -14.13 -12.01 14.35
C GLU A 119 -13.94 -12.73 15.70
N VAL A 120 -13.13 -13.79 15.72
CA VAL A 120 -12.77 -14.50 16.96
C VAL A 120 -12.07 -13.56 17.92
N PHE A 121 -11.14 -12.72 17.45
CA PHE A 121 -10.45 -11.74 18.26
C PHE A 121 -11.42 -10.76 18.95
N ASN A 122 -12.32 -10.13 18.19
CA ASN A 122 -13.32 -9.20 18.74
C ASN A 122 -14.27 -9.89 19.73
N LYS A 123 -14.70 -11.12 19.44
CA LYS A 123 -15.54 -11.92 20.35
C LYS A 123 -14.83 -12.29 21.66
N THR A 124 -13.60 -12.80 21.56
CA THR A 124 -12.80 -13.23 22.71
C THR A 124 -12.49 -12.07 23.66
N HIS A 125 -12.16 -10.90 23.10
CA HIS A 125 -11.81 -9.73 23.90
C HIS A 125 -12.98 -8.78 24.19
N LYS A 126 -14.17 -9.08 23.67
CA LYS A 126 -15.39 -8.25 23.78
C LYS A 126 -15.13 -6.79 23.36
N CYS A 127 -14.47 -6.62 22.22
CA CYS A 127 -14.11 -5.33 21.66
C CYS A 127 -14.66 -5.17 20.23
N ASN A 128 -14.48 -3.97 19.66
CA ASN A 128 -14.90 -3.66 18.29
C ASN A 128 -13.75 -3.02 17.50
N VAL A 129 -12.63 -3.72 17.43
CA VAL A 129 -11.49 -3.26 16.62
C VAL A 129 -11.89 -3.34 15.15
N PRO A 130 -11.73 -2.28 14.34
CA PRO A 130 -12.07 -2.33 12.93
C PRO A 130 -10.98 -3.03 12.10
N LEU A 131 -11.41 -3.82 11.11
CA LEU A 131 -10.57 -4.38 10.05
C LEU A 131 -10.71 -3.56 8.78
N TYR A 132 -9.58 -3.07 8.27
CA TYR A 132 -9.46 -2.37 7.00
C TYR A 132 -8.66 -3.21 6.00
N LEU A 133 -9.12 -3.24 4.76
CA LEU A 133 -8.35 -3.72 3.61
C LEU A 133 -7.90 -2.53 2.77
N MET A 134 -6.59 -2.41 2.58
CA MET A 134 -6.01 -1.46 1.64
C MET A 134 -5.91 -2.14 0.28
N ASN A 135 -6.85 -1.83 -0.61
CA ASN A 135 -6.92 -2.40 -1.95
C ASN A 135 -6.12 -1.55 -2.95
N SER A 136 -5.92 -2.09 -4.14
CA SER A 136 -5.47 -1.33 -5.31
C SER A 136 -6.63 -1.16 -6.29
N PHE A 137 -6.45 -0.31 -7.28
CA PHE A 137 -7.40 -0.15 -8.38
C PHE A 137 -7.62 -1.44 -9.18
N TYR A 138 -6.73 -2.44 -9.05
CA TYR A 138 -6.93 -3.78 -9.63
C TYR A 138 -7.76 -4.72 -8.74
N THR A 139 -7.80 -4.49 -7.43
CA THR A 139 -8.42 -5.42 -6.47
C THR A 139 -9.69 -4.89 -5.82
N GLU A 140 -9.95 -3.58 -5.89
CA GLU A 140 -11.06 -2.91 -5.19
C GLU A 140 -12.43 -3.47 -5.57
N GLU A 141 -12.74 -3.53 -6.87
CA GLU A 141 -14.07 -3.96 -7.34
C GLU A 141 -14.37 -5.40 -6.92
N GLN A 142 -13.43 -6.31 -7.17
CA GLN A 142 -13.56 -7.72 -6.82
C GLN A 142 -13.68 -7.90 -5.30
N THR A 143 -12.90 -7.13 -4.52
CA THR A 143 -12.96 -7.15 -3.04
C THR A 143 -14.30 -6.66 -2.53
N ARG A 144 -14.81 -5.53 -3.02
CA ARG A 144 -16.14 -5.02 -2.61
C ARG A 144 -17.26 -6.00 -2.95
N LYS A 145 -17.23 -6.59 -4.15
CA LYS A 145 -18.20 -7.59 -4.57
C LYS A 145 -18.19 -8.83 -3.66
N LYS A 146 -17.00 -9.28 -3.26
CA LYS A 146 -16.83 -10.43 -2.35
C LYS A 146 -17.28 -10.14 -0.92
N LEU A 147 -17.02 -8.92 -0.41
CA LEU A 147 -17.42 -8.52 0.93
C LEU A 147 -18.95 -8.36 1.05
N GLY A 148 -19.58 -7.78 0.02
CA GLY A 148 -21.00 -7.42 0.06
C GLY A 148 -21.27 -6.17 0.89
N SER A 149 -22.49 -5.63 0.80
CA SER A 149 -22.89 -4.36 1.43
C SER A 149 -23.02 -4.42 2.95
N SER A 150 -23.20 -5.62 3.53
CA SER A 150 -23.40 -5.83 4.96
C SER A 150 -22.11 -6.20 5.71
N SER A 151 -20.94 -6.11 5.08
CA SER A 151 -19.69 -6.49 5.74
C SER A 151 -19.21 -5.43 6.72
N ASP A 152 -18.81 -5.86 7.92
CA ASP A 152 -18.13 -4.99 8.90
C ASP A 152 -16.67 -4.64 8.53
N VAL A 153 -16.17 -5.23 7.44
CA VAL A 153 -14.82 -4.99 6.93
C VAL A 153 -14.82 -3.75 6.06
N ARG A 154 -14.01 -2.76 6.44
CA ARG A 154 -13.87 -1.50 5.71
C ARG A 154 -12.81 -1.62 4.63
N THR A 155 -12.98 -0.87 3.55
CA THR A 155 -12.05 -0.89 2.41
C THR A 155 -11.69 0.54 2.01
N PHE A 156 -10.45 0.71 1.57
CA PHE A 156 -10.00 1.92 0.89
C PHE A 156 -9.01 1.56 -0.20
N CYS A 157 -8.99 2.34 -1.27
CA CYS A 157 -8.08 2.16 -2.38
C CYS A 157 -6.82 3.02 -2.17
N GLN A 158 -5.64 2.45 -2.41
CA GLN A 158 -4.39 3.22 -2.46
C GLN A 158 -4.35 4.14 -3.70
N SER A 159 -3.44 5.11 -3.69
CA SER A 159 -3.20 6.01 -4.82
C SER A 159 -2.84 5.26 -6.10
N ARG A 160 -3.32 5.78 -7.24
CA ARG A 160 -2.93 5.36 -8.58
C ARG A 160 -1.97 6.36 -9.19
N CYS A 161 -0.75 5.91 -9.49
CA CYS A 161 0.29 6.71 -10.12
C CYS A 161 0.53 6.25 -11.56
N PRO A 162 0.79 7.17 -12.51
CA PRO A 162 1.18 6.79 -13.86
C PRO A 162 2.54 6.08 -13.84
N ARG A 163 2.72 5.10 -14.72
CA ARG A 163 4.04 4.55 -15.02
C ARG A 163 4.85 5.60 -15.78
N ILE A 164 6.18 5.49 -15.69
CA ILE A 164 7.12 6.27 -16.51
C ILE A 164 7.91 5.33 -17.41
N TRP A 165 8.31 5.84 -18.58
CA TRP A 165 9.23 5.13 -19.46
C TRP A 165 10.65 5.19 -18.92
N ALA A 166 11.38 4.08 -18.98
CA ALA A 166 12.74 4.00 -18.43
C ALA A 166 13.77 4.82 -19.23
N ASP A 167 13.56 4.99 -20.53
CA ASP A 167 14.45 5.72 -21.45
C ASP A 167 14.22 7.24 -21.40
N SER A 168 12.96 7.68 -21.44
CA SER A 168 12.60 9.11 -21.46
C SER A 168 12.36 9.71 -20.08
N LEU A 169 12.13 8.87 -19.05
CA LEU A 169 11.69 9.26 -17.71
C LEU A 169 10.34 9.99 -17.67
N LEU A 170 9.60 10.03 -18.77
CA LEU A 170 8.31 10.72 -18.85
C LEU A 170 7.16 9.76 -18.54
N PRO A 171 6.04 10.29 -18.01
CA PRO A 171 4.82 9.49 -17.85
C PRO A 171 4.39 8.85 -19.16
N VAL A 172 3.94 7.60 -19.09
CA VAL A 172 3.42 6.87 -20.25
C VAL A 172 2.12 7.53 -20.73
N GLU A 173 2.08 7.94 -22.00
CA GLU A 173 0.88 8.46 -22.64
C GLU A 173 -0.04 7.30 -23.05
N GLY A 174 -1.26 7.26 -22.50
CA GLY A 174 -2.26 6.25 -22.87
C GLY A 174 -3.50 6.28 -21.99
N THR A 175 -4.67 6.12 -22.59
CA THR A 175 -5.95 5.99 -21.90
C THR A 175 -6.05 4.59 -21.28
N GLY A 176 -6.16 4.51 -19.96
CA GLY A 176 -6.10 3.26 -19.20
C GLY A 176 -6.94 2.10 -19.72
N THR A 177 -6.38 0.89 -19.57
CA THR A 177 -7.03 -0.31 -18.99
C THR A 177 -6.07 -1.50 -18.98
N ASN A 178 -5.11 -1.56 -19.92
CA ASN A 178 -4.09 -2.62 -19.97
C ASN A 178 -2.69 -2.01 -19.98
N GLN A 179 -2.19 -1.64 -18.80
CA GLN A 179 -0.76 -1.50 -18.58
C GLN A 179 -0.33 -2.76 -17.83
N GLU A 180 -0.13 -3.85 -18.57
CA GLU A 180 0.77 -4.93 -18.14
C GLU A 180 2.20 -4.47 -18.35
#